data_AF-A0A0S6XMS4-F1
#
_entry.id   AF-A0A0S6XMS4-F1
#
_cell.length_a   1.000
_cell.length_b   1.000
_cell.length_c   1.000
_cell.angle_alpha   90.00
_cell.angle_beta   90.00
_cell.angle_gamma   90.00
#
_symmetry.space_group_name_H-M   'P 1'
#
loop_
_entity.id
_entity.type
_entity.pdbx_description
1 polymer ?
#
loop_
_entity_poly.entity_id
_entity_poly.type
_entity_poly.pdbx_seq_one_letter_code
_entity_poly.pdbx_strand_id
1 'polypeptide(L)'
;MPELVAMVRRMRHNQDVEDMFNGPDTPEYRKFNTVVNQAMLKDPAHYWLKVTDKSTGKIVSYSAWNIYPTVVPPAETIPTGPWLEQEPEKKKKIAQAFAQEAAMKDQLRSHPHMSGTLSLKWGLALADLLSVPVWLNASPTGRPLYERHGFEVVDHLPMFGDYMLRKVRSSQINVAEVAAATA
;
A
#
# COMPACT_ATOMS: atom_id res chain seq x y z
N MET A 1 2.94 14.71 -7.40
CA MET A 1 3.66 13.73 -8.24
C MET A 1 2.81 13.31 -9.44
N PRO A 2 2.71 14.11 -10.51
CA PRO A 2 1.84 13.80 -11.66
C PRO A 2 2.21 12.50 -12.38
N GLU A 3 3.51 12.23 -12.55
CA GLU A 3 4.01 11.01 -13.22
C GLU A 3 3.63 9.73 -12.47
N LEU A 4 3.65 9.77 -11.14
CA LEU A 4 3.27 8.65 -10.29
C LEU A 4 1.77 8.36 -10.39
N VAL A 5 0.92 9.38 -10.37
CA VAL A 5 -0.53 9.23 -10.59
C VAL A 5 -0.81 8.59 -11.96
N ALA A 6 -0.11 9.04 -13.00
CA ALA A 6 -0.25 8.47 -14.34
C ALA A 6 0.25 7.02 -14.43
N MET A 7 1.21 6.61 -13.60
CA MET A 7 1.67 5.23 -13.52
C MET A 7 0.73 4.35 -12.69
N VAL A 8 0.19 4.86 -11.57
CA VAL A 8 -0.81 4.18 -10.72
C VAL A 8 -2.03 3.80 -11.54
N ARG A 9 -2.57 4.74 -12.35
CA ARG A 9 -3.73 4.48 -13.21
C ARG A 9 -3.48 3.31 -14.17
N ARG A 10 -2.29 3.23 -14.77
CA ARG A 10 -1.91 2.15 -15.70
C ARG A 10 -1.77 0.77 -15.05
N MET A 11 -1.56 0.70 -13.73
CA MET A 11 -1.32 -0.56 -13.01
C MET A 11 -2.57 -1.11 -12.31
N ARG A 12 -3.67 -0.36 -12.23
CA ARG A 12 -4.91 -0.85 -11.62
C ARG A 12 -5.72 -1.62 -12.66
N HIS A 13 -6.07 -2.86 -12.33
CA HIS A 13 -6.84 -3.74 -13.21
C HIS A 13 -8.31 -3.87 -12.81
N ASN A 14 -8.71 -3.30 -11.66
CA ASN A 14 -10.07 -3.32 -11.16
C ASN A 14 -10.68 -1.91 -11.28
N GLN A 15 -11.67 -1.77 -12.17
CA GLN A 15 -12.34 -0.49 -12.45
C GLN A 15 -13.03 0.08 -11.21
N ASP A 16 -13.59 -0.76 -10.32
CA ASP A 16 -14.19 -0.28 -9.08
C ASP A 16 -13.15 0.35 -8.15
N VAL A 17 -11.95 -0.23 -8.11
CA VAL A 17 -10.81 0.29 -7.33
C VAL A 17 -10.18 1.49 -8.02
N GLU A 18 -10.25 1.60 -9.34
CA GLU A 18 -9.85 2.80 -10.04
C GLU A 18 -10.83 3.93 -9.76
N ASP A 19 -12.12 3.73 -10.00
CA ASP A 19 -13.18 4.72 -9.80
C ASP A 19 -13.29 5.19 -8.34
N MET A 20 -12.91 4.35 -7.37
CA MET A 20 -12.85 4.70 -5.95
C MET A 20 -11.81 5.76 -5.62
N PHE A 21 -10.63 5.70 -6.26
CA PHE A 21 -9.51 6.60 -5.95
C PHE A 21 -9.24 7.64 -7.04
N ASN A 22 -9.70 7.37 -8.26
CA ASN A 22 -9.42 8.11 -9.48
C ASN A 22 -10.73 8.36 -10.24
N GLY A 23 -11.49 9.36 -9.80
CA GLY A 23 -12.62 9.87 -10.56
C GLY A 23 -12.21 10.47 -11.93
N PRO A 24 -13.18 10.95 -12.71
CA PRO A 24 -12.90 11.64 -13.98
C PRO A 24 -11.87 12.75 -13.78
N ASP A 25 -11.01 13.00 -14.78
CA ASP A 25 -9.92 13.98 -14.68
C ASP A 25 -10.43 15.43 -14.74
N THR A 26 -11.13 15.84 -13.69
CA THR A 26 -11.70 17.17 -13.51
C THR A 26 -10.82 18.05 -12.60
N PRO A 27 -10.97 19.39 -12.63
CA PRO A 27 -10.31 20.27 -11.67
C PRO A 27 -10.56 19.87 -10.21
N GLU A 28 -11.77 19.40 -9.90
CA GLU A 28 -12.19 18.93 -8.57
C GLU A 28 -11.42 17.67 -8.16
N TYR A 29 -11.25 16.69 -9.06
CA TYR A 29 -10.41 15.52 -8.82
C TYR A 29 -8.96 15.92 -8.54
N ARG A 30 -8.39 16.83 -9.33
CA ARG A 30 -6.99 17.27 -9.15
C ARG A 30 -6.79 17.97 -7.79
N LYS A 31 -7.76 18.78 -7.36
CA LYS A 31 -7.76 19.39 -6.03
C LYS A 31 -7.84 18.35 -4.91
N PHE A 32 -8.79 17.42 -5.00
CA PHE A 32 -8.93 16.31 -4.06
C PHE A 32 -7.64 15.48 -3.96
N ASN A 33 -7.08 15.06 -5.10
CA ASN A 33 -5.86 14.28 -5.16
C ASN A 33 -4.66 15.05 -4.58
N THR A 34 -4.59 16.37 -4.75
CA THR A 34 -3.56 17.19 -4.12
C THR A 34 -3.65 17.14 -2.60
N VAL A 35 -4.86 17.26 -2.04
CA VAL A 35 -5.08 17.19 -0.59
C VAL A 35 -4.71 15.80 -0.04
N VAL A 36 -5.17 14.73 -0.68
CA VAL A 36 -4.87 13.35 -0.27
C VAL A 36 -3.36 13.08 -0.32
N ASN A 37 -2.69 13.47 -1.40
CA ASN A 37 -1.24 13.29 -1.51
C ASN A 37 -0.48 14.12 -0.46
N GLN A 38 -0.93 15.34 -0.16
CA GLN A 38 -0.30 16.16 0.88
C GLN A 38 -0.47 15.55 2.28
N ALA A 39 -1.62 14.92 2.56
CA ALA A 39 -1.82 14.18 3.80
C ALA A 39 -0.86 12.99 3.90
N MET A 40 -0.75 12.19 2.83
CA MET A 40 0.18 11.05 2.78
C MET A 40 1.65 11.47 2.95
N LEU A 41 2.05 12.63 2.45
CA LEU A 41 3.42 13.15 2.62
C LEU A 41 3.72 13.67 4.02
N LYS A 42 2.68 13.98 4.82
CA LYS A 42 2.82 14.46 6.20
C LYS A 42 2.81 13.32 7.21
N ASP A 43 2.35 12.13 6.81
CA ASP A 43 2.33 10.96 7.67
C ASP A 43 3.78 10.45 7.87
N PRO A 44 4.34 10.54 9.10
CA PRO A 44 5.71 10.12 9.38
C PRO A 44 5.91 8.60 9.28
N ALA A 45 4.83 7.82 9.27
CA ALA A 45 4.88 6.38 9.08
C ALA A 45 4.83 5.99 7.60
N HIS A 46 4.55 6.92 6.68
CA HIS A 46 4.34 6.64 5.26
C HIS A 46 5.59 6.94 4.43
N TYR A 47 6.22 5.90 3.91
CA TYR A 47 7.46 5.95 3.14
C TYR A 47 7.19 5.64 1.67
N TRP A 48 7.56 6.58 0.81
CA TRP A 48 7.51 6.39 -0.64
C TRP A 48 8.91 6.13 -1.17
N LEU A 49 9.09 5.01 -1.86
CA LEU A 49 10.29 4.70 -2.62
C LEU A 49 9.97 4.83 -4.10
N LYS A 50 10.94 5.36 -4.85
CA LYS A 50 10.95 5.31 -6.30
C LYS A 50 12.16 4.53 -6.76
N VAL A 51 11.99 3.72 -7.80
CA VAL A 51 13.08 3.04 -8.49
C VAL A 51 13.30 3.77 -9.82
N THR A 52 14.51 4.28 -10.01
CA THR A 52 14.91 4.99 -11.23
C THR A 52 15.88 4.15 -12.04
N ASP A 53 15.65 4.04 -13.33
CA ASP A 53 16.65 3.50 -14.26
C ASP A 53 17.80 4.51 -14.38
N LYS A 54 19.02 4.08 -14.01
CA LYS A 54 20.22 4.93 -14.01
C LYS A 54 20.59 5.42 -15.42
N SER A 55 20.27 4.66 -16.46
CA SER A 55 20.64 5.01 -17.84
C SER A 55 19.73 6.07 -18.45
N THR A 56 18.45 6.09 -18.06
CA THR A 56 17.44 7.01 -18.62
C THR A 56 16.98 8.09 -17.65
N GLY A 57 17.28 7.94 -16.35
CA GLY A 57 16.76 8.79 -15.27
C GLY A 57 15.26 8.60 -14.99
N LYS A 58 14.58 7.71 -15.72
CA LYS A 58 13.13 7.53 -15.63
C LYS A 58 12.76 6.69 -14.41
N ILE A 59 11.65 7.04 -13.77
CA ILE A 59 11.04 6.19 -12.75
C ILE A 59 10.44 4.95 -13.44
N VAL A 60 10.91 3.77 -13.06
CA VAL A 60 10.45 2.48 -13.60
C VAL A 60 9.55 1.72 -12.62
N SER A 61 9.59 2.09 -11.34
CA SER A 61 8.71 1.53 -10.30
C SER A 61 8.61 2.48 -9.11
N TYR A 62 7.57 2.32 -8.29
CA TYR A 62 7.49 2.93 -6.98
C TYR A 62 6.90 1.91 -5.99
N SER A 63 7.08 2.19 -4.71
CA SER A 63 6.45 1.45 -3.62
C SER A 63 6.10 2.40 -2.50
N ALA A 64 4.94 2.20 -1.89
CA ALA A 64 4.53 2.88 -0.67
C ALA A 64 4.54 1.89 0.49
N TRP A 65 5.07 2.32 1.63
CA TRP A 65 5.19 1.52 2.84
C TRP A 65 4.68 2.28 4.06
N ASN A 66 3.82 1.68 4.87
CA ASN A 66 3.56 2.15 6.23
C ASN A 66 4.43 1.37 7.22
N ILE A 67 5.18 2.06 8.07
CA ILE A 67 6.15 1.46 9.00
C ILE A 67 5.79 1.85 10.44
N TYR A 68 5.35 0.87 11.24
CA TYR A 68 4.96 1.06 12.63
C TYR A 68 5.80 0.15 13.54
N PRO A 69 6.99 0.61 13.98
CA PRO A 69 7.90 -0.21 14.77
C PRO A 69 7.48 -0.35 16.25
N THR A 70 6.63 0.56 16.74
CA THR A 70 6.25 0.62 18.16
C THR A 70 4.75 0.73 18.36
N VAL A 71 4.13 1.78 17.85
CA VAL A 71 2.69 2.07 17.99
C VAL A 71 2.07 2.25 16.62
N VAL A 72 0.94 1.58 16.40
CA VAL A 72 0.12 1.78 15.21
C VAL A 72 -0.91 2.87 15.52
N PRO A 73 -0.90 4.01 14.81
CA PRO A 73 -1.89 5.06 15.02
C PRO A 73 -3.30 4.59 14.61
N PRO A 74 -4.36 5.24 15.12
CA PRO A 74 -5.72 5.02 14.65
C PRO A 74 -5.82 5.22 13.13
N ALA A 75 -6.76 4.53 12.48
CA ALA A 75 -7.03 4.80 11.06
C ALA A 75 -7.50 6.24 10.93
N GLU A 76 -6.83 7.01 10.08
CA GLU A 76 -7.48 8.17 9.49
C GLU A 76 -8.48 7.69 8.44
N THR A 77 -9.69 8.25 8.48
CA THR A 77 -10.67 8.04 7.43
C THR A 77 -10.21 8.78 6.19
N ILE A 78 -9.84 8.03 5.15
CA ILE A 78 -9.55 8.62 3.85
C ILE A 78 -10.87 9.13 3.28
N PRO A 79 -10.99 10.44 2.95
CA PRO A 79 -12.22 10.97 2.39
C PRO A 79 -12.54 10.27 1.07
N THR A 80 -13.80 9.89 0.85
CA THR A 80 -14.27 9.38 -0.45
C THR A 80 -14.31 10.51 -1.47
N GLY A 81 -14.00 10.22 -2.72
CA GLY A 81 -14.02 11.23 -3.78
C GLY A 81 -15.41 11.83 -4.01
N PRO A 82 -15.52 13.16 -4.28
CA PRO A 82 -16.81 13.86 -4.42
C PRO A 82 -17.67 13.38 -5.60
N TRP A 83 -17.08 12.71 -6.59
CA TRP A 83 -17.81 12.13 -7.72
C TRP A 83 -18.70 10.94 -7.32
N LEU A 84 -18.45 10.31 -6.17
CA LEU A 84 -19.27 9.21 -5.66
C LEU A 84 -20.60 9.68 -5.04
N GLU A 85 -20.78 10.98 -4.80
CA GLU A 85 -22.04 11.53 -4.27
C GLU A 85 -23.22 11.31 -5.24
N GLN A 86 -22.93 11.21 -6.53
CA GLN A 86 -23.93 10.98 -7.57
C GLN A 86 -24.21 9.48 -7.81
N GLU A 87 -23.45 8.58 -7.17
CA GLU A 87 -23.58 7.13 -7.32
C GLU A 87 -23.79 6.45 -5.94
N PRO A 88 -24.97 6.60 -5.31
CA PRO A 88 -25.19 6.22 -3.91
C PRO A 88 -24.97 4.72 -3.63
N GLU A 89 -25.34 3.84 -4.55
CA GLU A 89 -25.11 2.40 -4.41
C GLU A 89 -23.62 2.05 -4.47
N LYS A 90 -22.87 2.69 -5.38
CA LYS A 90 -21.42 2.52 -5.49
C LYS A 90 -20.70 3.07 -4.26
N LYS A 91 -21.12 4.25 -3.78
CA LYS A 91 -20.63 4.85 -2.54
C LYS A 91 -20.86 3.93 -1.34
N LYS A 92 -22.04 3.31 -1.24
CA LYS A 92 -22.36 2.34 -0.18
C LYS A 92 -21.48 1.08 -0.26
N LYS A 93 -21.32 0.50 -1.47
CA LYS A 93 -20.43 -0.66 -1.70
C LYS A 93 -18.98 -0.36 -1.30
N ILE A 94 -18.47 0.82 -1.68
CA ILE A 94 -17.13 1.30 -1.32
C ILE A 94 -17.00 1.48 0.20
N ALA A 95 -17.97 2.13 0.85
CA ALA A 95 -17.97 2.33 2.29
C ALA A 95 -17.99 1.01 3.06
N GLN A 96 -18.76 0.03 2.60
CA GLN A 96 -18.80 -1.32 3.18
C GLN A 96 -17.45 -2.03 3.03
N ALA A 97 -16.81 -1.94 1.87
CA ALA A 97 -15.49 -2.52 1.66
C ALA A 97 -14.44 -1.88 2.58
N PHE A 98 -14.41 -0.55 2.71
CA PHE A 98 -13.50 0.12 3.64
C PHE A 98 -13.78 -0.22 5.10
N ALA A 99 -15.04 -0.41 5.48
CA ALA A 99 -15.39 -0.86 6.82
C ALA A 99 -14.85 -2.28 7.10
N GLN A 100 -14.95 -3.19 6.13
CA GLN A 100 -14.36 -4.54 6.23
C GLN A 100 -12.84 -4.48 6.32
N GLU A 101 -12.19 -3.68 5.46
CA GLU A 101 -10.74 -3.49 5.51
C GLU A 101 -10.30 -2.86 6.83
N ALA A 102 -11.04 -1.86 7.35
CA ALA A 102 -10.73 -1.22 8.63
C ALA A 102 -10.86 -2.19 9.80
N ALA A 103 -11.94 -2.99 9.85
CA ALA A 103 -12.13 -4.01 10.88
C ALA A 103 -11.03 -5.06 10.85
N MET A 104 -10.60 -5.48 9.66
CA MET A 104 -9.47 -6.39 9.50
C MET A 104 -8.17 -5.72 9.96
N LYS A 105 -7.88 -4.49 9.53
CA LYS A 105 -6.69 -3.73 9.98
C LYS A 105 -6.71 -3.50 11.49
N ASP A 106 -7.85 -3.30 12.13
CA ASP A 106 -7.97 -3.17 13.59
C ASP A 106 -7.49 -4.42 14.32
N GLN A 107 -7.76 -5.62 13.80
CA GLN A 107 -7.16 -6.83 14.34
C GLN A 107 -5.63 -6.79 14.25
N LEU A 108 -5.09 -6.21 13.17
CA LEU A 108 -3.64 -6.08 12.94
C LEU A 108 -2.98 -4.99 13.79
N ARG A 109 -3.72 -3.93 14.16
CA ARG A 109 -3.22 -2.80 14.97
C ARG A 109 -2.72 -3.21 16.35
N SER A 110 -3.12 -4.38 16.83
CA SER A 110 -2.67 -4.91 18.11
C SER A 110 -1.15 -5.14 18.19
N HIS A 111 -0.43 -5.12 17.06
CA HIS A 111 1.02 -5.38 17.03
C HIS A 111 1.77 -4.47 16.03
N PRO A 112 3.04 -4.12 16.32
CA PRO A 112 3.96 -3.50 15.37
C PRO A 112 4.04 -4.28 14.05
N HIS A 113 4.07 -3.57 12.92
CA HIS A 113 4.15 -4.18 11.60
C HIS A 113 4.58 -3.19 10.51
N MET A 114 4.91 -3.72 9.33
CA MET A 114 5.03 -2.94 8.10
C MET A 114 3.93 -3.35 7.11
N SER A 115 3.50 -2.42 6.26
CA SER A 115 2.67 -2.74 5.11
C SER A 115 3.18 -2.07 3.85
N GLY A 116 3.15 -2.72 2.69
CA GLY A 116 3.62 -2.07 1.47
C GLY A 116 3.42 -2.86 0.19
N THR A 117 3.64 -2.19 -0.94
CA THR A 117 3.49 -2.75 -2.29
C THR A 117 4.75 -2.51 -3.11
N LEU A 118 5.23 -3.49 -3.89
CA LEU A 118 6.46 -3.42 -4.70
C LEU A 118 7.75 -3.09 -3.90
N SER A 119 8.93 -3.28 -4.49
CA SER A 119 10.24 -3.15 -3.81
C SER A 119 10.44 -4.06 -2.58
N LEU A 120 9.96 -5.31 -2.67
CA LEU A 120 9.98 -6.29 -1.57
C LEU A 120 11.34 -6.44 -0.89
N LYS A 121 12.45 -6.46 -1.66
CA LYS A 121 13.79 -6.66 -1.09
C LYS A 121 14.11 -5.62 -0.01
N TRP A 122 13.90 -4.34 -0.30
CA TRP A 122 14.15 -3.27 0.67
C TRP A 122 13.22 -3.38 1.87
N GLY A 123 11.92 -3.51 1.63
CA GLY A 123 10.93 -3.51 2.71
C GLY A 123 11.04 -4.73 3.62
N LEU A 124 11.35 -5.90 3.06
CA LEU A 124 11.55 -7.12 3.83
C LEU A 124 12.86 -7.10 4.63
N ALA A 125 13.95 -6.56 4.06
CA ALA A 125 15.21 -6.39 4.79
C ALA A 125 15.02 -5.44 5.98
N LEU A 126 14.28 -4.34 5.80
CA LEU A 126 13.95 -3.43 6.89
C LEU A 126 13.03 -4.10 7.93
N ALA A 127 12.02 -4.87 7.50
CA ALA A 127 11.13 -5.57 8.42
C ALA A 127 11.86 -6.61 9.27
N ASP A 128 12.81 -7.34 8.66
CA ASP A 128 13.67 -8.30 9.36
C ASP A 128 14.59 -7.58 10.38
N LEU A 129 15.17 -6.44 10.02
CA LEU A 129 15.95 -5.60 10.95
C LEU A 129 15.12 -5.11 12.14
N LEU A 130 13.88 -4.68 11.88
CA LEU A 130 12.94 -4.21 12.90
C LEU A 130 12.29 -5.36 13.67
N SER A 131 12.48 -6.61 13.23
CA SER A 131 11.83 -7.81 13.79
C SER A 131 10.30 -7.69 13.83
N VAL A 132 9.71 -7.11 12.79
CA VAL A 132 8.25 -6.90 12.67
C VAL A 132 7.67 -7.71 11.50
N PRO A 133 6.42 -8.19 11.62
CA PRO A 133 5.73 -8.84 10.50
C PRO A 133 5.41 -7.84 9.38
N VAL A 134 5.17 -8.36 8.18
CA VAL A 134 4.77 -7.56 7.01
C VAL A 134 3.40 -8.01 6.51
N TRP A 135 2.54 -7.04 6.25
CA TRP A 135 1.21 -7.23 5.67
C TRP A 135 1.12 -6.56 4.31
N LEU A 136 0.38 -7.16 3.38
CA LEU A 136 0.05 -6.51 2.12
C LEU A 136 -1.26 -7.05 1.57
N ASN A 137 -1.79 -6.33 0.59
CA ASN A 137 -2.84 -6.81 -0.29
C ASN A 137 -2.22 -7.23 -1.63
N ALA A 138 -2.58 -8.42 -2.09
CA ALA A 138 -2.09 -9.01 -3.32
C ALA A 138 -3.19 -9.10 -4.37
N SER A 139 -2.89 -8.65 -5.58
CA SER A 139 -3.68 -9.03 -6.75
C SER A 139 -3.47 -10.52 -7.05
N PRO A 140 -4.40 -11.18 -7.78
CA PRO A 140 -4.21 -12.55 -8.23
C PRO A 140 -2.89 -12.76 -8.99
N THR A 141 -2.47 -11.76 -9.77
CA THR A 141 -1.20 -11.76 -10.52
C THR A 141 0.04 -11.53 -9.65
N GLY A 142 -0.09 -10.73 -8.58
CA GLY A 142 1.01 -10.41 -7.67
C GLY A 142 1.23 -11.48 -6.60
N ARG A 143 0.20 -12.24 -6.23
CA ARG A 143 0.26 -13.26 -5.17
C ARG A 143 1.43 -14.25 -5.32
N PRO A 144 1.68 -14.89 -6.49
CA PRO A 144 2.76 -15.86 -6.61
C PRO A 144 4.15 -15.26 -6.32
N LEU A 145 4.34 -13.95 -6.55
CA LEU A 145 5.58 -13.26 -6.20
C LEU A 145 5.72 -13.14 -4.68
N TYR A 146 4.64 -12.80 -3.98
CA TYR A 146 4.66 -12.64 -2.53
C TYR A 146 4.82 -13.98 -1.81
N GLU A 147 4.17 -15.05 -2.27
CA GLU A 147 4.33 -16.41 -1.70
C GLU A 147 5.80 -16.86 -1.71
N ARG A 148 6.55 -16.59 -2.80
CA ARG A 148 8.00 -16.88 -2.88
C ARG A 148 8.84 -16.14 -1.84
N HIS A 149 8.33 -15.04 -1.28
CA HIS A 149 8.99 -14.26 -0.23
C HIS A 149 8.50 -14.62 1.18
N GLY A 150 7.72 -15.69 1.32
CA GLY A 150 7.24 -16.23 2.60
C GLY A 150 5.98 -15.57 3.13
N PHE A 151 5.18 -14.96 2.25
CA PHE A 151 3.85 -14.49 2.60
C PHE A 151 2.83 -15.63 2.50
N GLU A 152 1.88 -15.66 3.43
CA GLU A 152 0.75 -16.58 3.47
C GLU A 152 -0.56 -15.79 3.36
N VAL A 153 -1.55 -16.31 2.64
CA VAL A 153 -2.89 -15.71 2.61
C VAL A 153 -3.55 -15.91 3.97
N VAL A 154 -4.09 -14.84 4.52
CA VAL A 154 -4.75 -14.82 5.83
C VAL A 154 -6.19 -14.34 5.75
N ASP A 155 -6.54 -13.58 4.71
CA ASP A 155 -7.91 -13.18 4.42
C ASP A 155 -8.07 -12.85 2.92
N HIS A 156 -9.32 -12.71 2.46
CA HIS A 156 -9.66 -12.29 1.11
C HIS A 156 -10.82 -11.29 1.15
N LEU A 157 -10.58 -10.06 0.67
CA LEU A 157 -11.64 -9.09 0.46
C LEU A 157 -11.89 -8.92 -1.04
N PRO A 158 -13.12 -9.15 -1.54
CA PRO A 158 -13.41 -9.09 -2.98
C PRO A 158 -12.96 -7.79 -3.67
N MET A 159 -12.98 -6.67 -2.96
CA MET A 159 -12.55 -5.37 -3.50
C MET A 159 -11.02 -5.17 -3.48
N PHE A 160 -10.31 -5.75 -2.51
CA PHE A 160 -8.89 -5.44 -2.26
C PHE A 160 -7.93 -6.59 -2.60
N GLY A 161 -8.46 -7.79 -2.85
CA GLY A 161 -7.70 -9.00 -3.14
C GLY A 161 -7.33 -9.81 -1.90
N ASP A 162 -6.28 -10.61 -2.04
CA ASP A 162 -5.79 -11.47 -0.97
C ASP A 162 -4.98 -10.64 0.02
N TYR A 163 -5.36 -10.65 1.28
CA TYR A 163 -4.50 -10.15 2.34
C TYR A 163 -3.50 -11.22 2.71
N MET A 164 -2.24 -10.81 2.77
CA MET A 164 -1.14 -11.71 3.01
C MET A 164 -0.25 -11.22 4.15
N LEU A 165 0.20 -12.17 4.97
CA LEU A 165 1.08 -11.97 6.10
C LEU A 165 2.41 -12.69 5.87
N ARG A 166 3.52 -11.98 6.09
CA ARG A 166 4.83 -12.57 6.34
C ARG A 166 5.18 -12.40 7.81
N LYS A 167 5.22 -13.53 8.53
CA LYS A 167 5.60 -13.58 9.96
C LYS A 167 7.07 -13.13 10.14
N VAL A 168 7.40 -12.69 11.34
CA VAL A 168 8.77 -12.31 11.73
C VAL A 168 9.73 -13.48 11.49
N ARG A 169 10.87 -13.22 10.85
CA ARG A 169 11.96 -14.19 10.75
C ARG A 169 13.02 -13.88 11.80
N SER A 170 12.96 -14.58 12.93
CA SER A 170 13.90 -14.39 14.04
C SER A 170 15.28 -15.01 13.81
N SER A 171 15.51 -15.75 12.72
CA SER A 171 16.70 -16.60 12.56
C SER A 171 17.79 -16.13 11.59
N GLN A 172 17.68 -14.97 10.92
CA GLN A 172 18.72 -14.51 9.97
C GLN A 172 18.77 -12.97 9.89
N ILE A 173 19.35 -12.30 10.90
CA ILE A 173 19.76 -10.89 10.71
C ILE A 173 21.12 -10.90 10.03
N ASN A 174 21.15 -10.87 8.69
CA ASN A 174 22.36 -10.61 7.94
C ASN A 174 22.51 -9.11 7.70
N VAL A 175 23.23 -8.43 8.59
CA VAL A 175 23.46 -6.97 8.53
C VAL A 175 24.09 -6.54 7.20
N ALA A 176 24.86 -7.42 6.53
CA ALA A 176 25.49 -7.10 5.25
C ALA A 176 24.49 -7.02 4.08
N GLU A 177 23.40 -7.80 4.09
CA GLU A 177 22.36 -7.73 3.05
C GLU A 177 21.52 -6.46 3.16
N VAL A 178 21.29 -5.96 4.38
CA VAL A 178 20.58 -4.70 4.62
C VAL A 178 21.34 -3.52 4.02
N ALA A 179 22.67 -3.48 4.21
CA ALA A 179 23.52 -2.44 3.62
C ALA A 179 23.57 -2.52 2.09
N ALA A 180 23.61 -3.73 1.52
CA ALA A 180 23.62 -3.93 0.07
C ALA A 180 22.30 -3.56 -0.63
N ALA A 181 21.16 -3.65 0.07
CA ALA A 181 19.84 -3.24 -0.47
C ALA A 181 19.66 -1.71 -0.57
N THR A 182 20.59 -0.94 -0.01
CA THR A 182 20.57 0.54 -0.01
C THR A 182 21.55 1.20 -0.98
N ALA A 183 22.35 0.42 -1.72
CA ALA A 183 23.37 0.88 -2.69
C ALA A 183 22.90 0.72 -4.15
#